data_AF-A0A2K6PYR8-F1
#
_entry.id   AF-A0A2K6PYR8-F1
#
_cell.length_a   1.000
_cell.length_b   1.000
_cell.length_c   1.000
_cell.angle_alpha   90.00
_cell.angle_beta   90.00
_cell.angle_gamma   90.00
#
_symmetry.space_group_name_H-M   'P 1'
#
loop_
_entity.id
_entity.type
_entity.pdbx_description
1 polymer ?
#
loop_
_entity_poly.entity_id
_entity_poly.type
_entity_poly.pdbx_seq_one_letter_code
_entity_poly.pdbx_strand_id
1 'polypeptide(L)'
;MAAAAQSRVLRVLPMSRSAITAIATSVCHGPPCRQLHHALMPHGKGGRSSVSGIVATVFGATGFLGRYVVNHLGRMGSQVIIPYRCDTYDIMHLRPMGDLGQLLFLEWDARDKDSIRRAVEHSNVVINLIGRDWETKNFDFEDVYVKIPQAIAQVSKEAGVEKFIHVSHLNANIKSSSRYLRNKAVGEKAVRDAFPEAIIIKPSDIFGREDRFLNSFAHMHQFGPIPLASLGWKTVKQPVYVVDVSKGIVNVVKDPDASGKTFAFVGWVARVFEINPFEPWITRDKVERMHITDMKLPHLPGLEDVGIQATPLELKAIEVLRRHRTYRWLSAEIEDVKPAKTVDF
;
A
#
# COMPACT_ATOMS: atom_id res chain seq x y z
N MET A 1 102.30 -13.50 31.48
CA MET A 1 101.46 -14.60 31.97
C MET A 1 100.13 -14.01 32.42
N ALA A 2 99.04 -14.24 31.68
CA ALA A 2 97.75 -13.60 31.93
C ALA A 2 96.78 -14.55 32.64
N ALA A 3 95.84 -14.01 33.41
CA ALA A 3 94.88 -14.79 34.18
C ALA A 3 93.77 -15.38 33.29
N ALA A 4 93.30 -16.57 33.65
CA ALA A 4 92.11 -17.21 33.08
C ALA A 4 91.17 -17.63 34.21
N ALA A 5 89.98 -17.03 34.27
CA ALA A 5 88.93 -17.42 35.19
C ALA A 5 87.97 -18.42 34.53
N GLN A 6 87.50 -19.41 35.27
CA GLN A 6 86.41 -20.30 34.83
C GLN A 6 85.35 -20.38 35.93
N SER A 7 84.12 -20.01 35.57
CA SER A 7 82.96 -19.93 36.46
C SER A 7 82.16 -21.23 36.48
N ARG A 8 81.46 -21.50 37.60
CA ARG A 8 80.58 -22.67 37.72
C ARG A 8 79.36 -22.53 36.81
N VAL A 9 79.09 -23.57 36.03
CA VAL A 9 77.90 -23.66 35.16
C VAL A 9 76.66 -23.99 35.99
N LEU A 10 75.61 -23.17 35.88
CA LEU A 10 74.26 -23.49 36.33
C LEU A 10 73.38 -23.89 35.14
N ARG A 11 72.51 -24.88 35.35
CA ARG A 11 71.76 -25.58 34.30
C ARG A 11 70.41 -24.90 34.05
N VAL A 12 70.25 -24.24 32.91
CA VAL A 12 68.99 -23.60 32.50
C VAL A 12 68.20 -24.55 31.57
N LEU A 13 66.89 -24.69 31.81
CA LEU A 13 65.99 -25.48 30.97
C LEU A 13 65.42 -24.64 29.82
N PRO A 14 65.19 -25.23 28.63
CA PRO A 14 64.65 -24.51 27.49
C PRO A 14 63.13 -24.29 27.63
N MET A 15 62.67 -23.05 27.46
CA MET A 15 61.24 -22.78 27.25
C MET A 15 60.90 -22.73 25.76
N SER A 16 59.77 -23.32 25.40
CA SER A 16 59.33 -23.45 24.01
C SER A 16 59.00 -22.12 23.36
N ARG A 17 59.19 -22.04 22.04
CA ARG A 17 58.56 -21.01 21.21
C ARG A 17 57.04 -21.21 21.19
N SER A 18 56.31 -20.10 21.16
CA SER A 18 54.94 -20.02 20.65
C SER A 18 54.86 -18.77 19.78
N ALA A 19 54.66 -18.94 18.46
CA ALA A 19 54.44 -17.82 17.56
C ALA A 19 52.98 -17.36 17.65
N ILE A 20 52.74 -16.07 17.80
CA ILE A 20 51.39 -15.50 17.79
C ILE A 20 50.97 -15.34 16.33
N THR A 21 50.15 -16.27 15.84
CA THR A 21 49.55 -16.18 14.50
C THR A 21 48.59 -15.00 14.45
N ALA A 22 48.93 -13.95 13.71
CA ALA A 22 48.04 -12.82 13.50
C ALA A 22 46.83 -13.23 12.67
N ILE A 23 45.68 -13.43 13.33
CA ILE A 23 44.40 -13.68 12.64
C ILE A 23 43.96 -12.37 11.99
N ALA A 24 44.13 -12.27 10.67
CA ALA A 24 43.59 -11.17 9.89
C ALA A 24 42.05 -11.28 9.88
N THR A 25 41.39 -10.48 10.71
CA THR A 25 39.94 -10.36 10.71
C THR A 25 39.47 -9.69 9.43
N SER A 26 39.06 -10.49 8.44
CA SER A 26 38.42 -9.99 7.23
C SER A 26 37.12 -9.28 7.60
N VAL A 27 37.16 -7.95 7.67
CA VAL A 27 35.96 -7.13 7.87
C VAL A 27 35.09 -7.30 6.64
N CYS A 28 34.11 -8.20 6.73
CA CYS A 28 33.08 -8.40 5.72
C CYS A 28 32.30 -7.09 5.58
N HIS A 29 32.66 -6.29 4.58
CA HIS A 29 31.93 -5.09 4.22
C HIS A 29 30.60 -5.52 3.60
N GLY A 30 29.58 -5.62 4.45
CA GLY A 30 28.19 -5.59 4.00
C GLY A 30 27.91 -4.28 3.24
N PRO A 31 26.76 -4.18 2.55
CA PRO A 31 26.37 -2.91 1.91
C PRO A 31 26.42 -1.78 2.95
N PRO A 32 26.87 -0.57 2.56
CA PRO A 32 27.08 0.53 3.50
C PRO A 32 25.76 0.87 4.18
N CYS A 33 25.62 0.45 5.44
CA CYS A 33 24.47 0.75 6.26
C CYS A 33 24.44 2.28 6.45
N ARG A 34 23.53 2.96 5.74
CA ARG A 34 23.27 4.39 5.92
C ARG A 34 23.06 4.61 7.42
N GLN A 35 23.87 5.47 8.04
CA GLN A 35 23.63 5.86 9.43
C GLN A 35 22.24 6.49 9.49
N LEU A 36 21.28 5.78 10.09
CA LEU A 36 19.93 6.28 10.28
C LEU A 36 20.01 7.58 11.07
N HIS A 37 19.51 8.66 10.47
CA HIS A 37 19.54 9.96 11.10
C HIS A 37 18.78 9.92 12.43
N HIS A 38 19.30 10.57 13.48
CA HIS A 38 18.77 10.44 14.84
C HIS A 38 17.26 10.76 14.95
N ALA A 39 16.76 11.72 14.14
CA ALA A 39 15.35 12.07 14.08
C ALA A 39 14.46 11.02 13.39
N LEU A 40 15.04 10.07 12.65
CA LEU A 40 14.36 8.90 12.07
C LEU A 40 14.39 7.68 12.99
N MET A 41 15.01 7.75 14.17
CA MET A 41 14.90 6.66 15.15
C MET A 41 13.52 6.72 15.84
N PRO A 42 12.82 5.57 16.02
CA PRO A 42 11.51 5.56 16.65
C PRO A 42 11.59 5.85 18.15
N HIS A 43 10.70 6.71 18.65
CA HIS A 43 10.66 7.16 20.04
C HIS A 43 9.21 7.22 20.56
N GLY A 44 9.01 6.89 21.84
CA GLY A 44 7.70 6.93 22.49
C GLY A 44 6.95 5.59 22.44
N LYS A 45 5.63 5.62 22.69
CA LYS A 45 4.79 4.42 22.82
C LYS A 45 4.05 4.01 21.53
N GLY A 46 4.41 4.60 20.39
CA GLY A 46 3.78 4.31 19.08
C GLY A 46 2.38 4.90 18.89
N GLY A 47 2.08 6.03 19.55
CA GLY A 47 0.82 6.79 19.39
C GLY A 47 1.01 8.09 18.61
N ARG A 48 -0.05 8.89 18.48
CA ARG A 48 -0.10 10.15 17.68
C ARG A 48 1.11 11.07 17.87
N SER A 49 1.52 11.28 19.12
CA SER A 49 2.62 12.18 19.52
C SER A 49 3.95 11.46 19.75
N SER A 50 4.08 10.23 19.26
CA SER A 50 5.36 9.51 19.18
C SER A 50 6.12 9.89 17.91
N VAL A 51 7.30 9.31 17.69
CA VAL A 51 8.02 9.36 16.42
C VAL A 51 8.19 7.93 15.92
N SER A 52 7.79 7.65 14.68
CA SER A 52 7.87 6.29 14.10
C SER A 52 9.12 6.04 13.24
N GLY A 53 9.83 7.10 12.85
CA GLY A 53 10.92 7.04 11.87
C GLY A 53 10.47 7.03 10.40
N ILE A 54 9.17 7.04 10.13
CA ILE A 54 8.60 7.05 8.77
C ILE A 54 8.31 8.49 8.34
N VAL A 55 8.89 8.89 7.20
CA VAL A 55 8.58 10.12 6.45
C VAL A 55 8.01 9.70 5.09
N ALA A 56 6.68 9.71 4.99
CA ALA A 56 5.97 9.11 3.86
C ALA A 56 5.30 10.14 2.95
N THR A 57 5.65 10.16 1.67
CA THR A 57 4.90 10.92 0.65
C THR A 57 3.76 10.08 0.10
N VAL A 58 2.51 10.51 0.34
CA VAL A 58 1.30 9.75 -0.04
C VAL A 58 0.59 10.42 -1.22
N PHE A 59 1.02 10.07 -2.44
CA PHE A 59 0.34 10.49 -3.65
C PHE A 59 -1.05 9.86 -3.73
N GLY A 60 -2.09 10.67 -3.96
CA GLY A 60 -3.48 10.21 -3.91
C GLY A 60 -4.10 10.17 -2.50
N ALA A 61 -3.43 10.74 -1.48
CA ALA A 61 -3.94 10.92 -0.12
C ALA A 61 -5.37 11.52 -0.03
N THR A 62 -5.75 12.33 -1.02
CA THR A 62 -7.06 13.01 -1.11
C THR A 62 -8.22 12.07 -1.48
N GLY A 63 -7.91 10.85 -1.95
CA GLY A 63 -8.89 9.84 -2.36
C GLY A 63 -9.37 8.92 -1.23
N PHE A 64 -10.28 8.01 -1.57
CA PHE A 64 -10.91 7.05 -0.65
C PHE A 64 -9.91 6.24 0.17
N LEU A 65 -8.96 5.52 -0.46
CA LEU A 65 -7.94 4.76 0.27
C LEU A 65 -6.91 5.67 0.96
N GLY A 66 -6.63 6.84 0.38
CA GLY A 66 -5.65 7.80 0.86
C GLY A 66 -5.89 8.25 2.29
N ARG A 67 -7.12 8.67 2.62
CA ARG A 67 -7.49 9.08 3.99
C ARG A 67 -7.29 7.99 5.04
N TYR A 68 -7.46 6.70 4.70
CA TYR A 68 -7.20 5.61 5.64
C TYR A 68 -5.69 5.39 5.85
N VAL A 69 -4.88 5.41 4.79
CA VAL A 69 -3.42 5.30 4.90
C VAL A 69 -2.83 6.46 5.70
N VAL A 70 -3.24 7.70 5.42
CA VAL A 70 -2.83 8.90 6.18
C VAL A 70 -3.22 8.80 7.65
N ASN A 71 -4.45 8.34 7.96
CA ASN A 71 -4.90 8.12 9.34
C ASN A 71 -4.05 7.05 10.05
N HIS A 72 -3.76 5.91 9.41
CA HIS A 72 -2.95 4.87 10.03
C HIS A 72 -1.48 5.27 10.25
N LEU A 73 -0.90 6.10 9.37
CA LEU A 73 0.42 6.69 9.57
C LEU A 73 0.44 7.76 10.68
N GLY A 74 -0.49 8.73 10.63
CA GLY A 74 -0.58 9.81 11.62
C GLY A 74 -0.88 9.30 13.05
N ARG A 75 -1.64 8.20 13.18
CA ARG A 75 -1.90 7.52 14.46
C ARG A 75 -0.65 6.92 15.13
N MET A 76 0.42 6.65 14.37
CA MET A 76 1.69 6.13 14.87
C MET A 76 2.71 7.22 15.23
N GLY A 77 2.44 8.49 14.89
CA GLY A 77 3.47 9.53 14.93
C GLY A 77 4.47 9.43 13.77
N SER A 78 4.01 9.01 12.58
CA SER A 78 4.76 9.14 11.33
C SER A 78 4.56 10.54 10.73
N GLN A 79 5.60 11.09 10.13
CA GLN A 79 5.47 12.30 9.32
C GLN A 79 4.94 11.91 7.94
N VAL A 80 3.95 12.66 7.45
CA VAL A 80 3.25 12.38 6.19
C VAL A 80 3.23 13.63 5.33
N ILE A 81 3.90 13.54 4.18
CA ILE A 81 3.84 14.54 3.12
C ILE A 81 2.64 14.21 2.23
N ILE A 82 1.74 15.17 2.10
CA ILE A 82 0.45 15.07 1.41
C ILE A 82 0.52 15.96 0.15
N PRO A 83 1.01 15.44 -0.98
CA PRO A 83 0.99 16.13 -2.26
C PRO A 83 -0.45 16.16 -2.80
N TYR A 84 -1.05 17.33 -2.85
CA TYR A 84 -2.44 17.55 -3.28
C TYR A 84 -2.55 18.45 -4.52
N ARG A 85 -3.62 18.23 -5.30
CA ARG A 85 -3.94 18.93 -6.57
C ARG A 85 -5.42 19.31 -6.69
N CYS A 86 -6.16 19.13 -5.59
CA CYS A 86 -7.51 19.61 -5.38
C CYS A 86 -7.45 20.91 -4.57
N ASP A 87 -8.59 21.50 -4.20
CA ASP A 87 -8.55 22.67 -3.33
C ASP A 87 -8.12 22.30 -1.89
N THR A 88 -7.59 23.30 -1.19
CA THR A 88 -7.29 23.34 0.24
C THR A 88 -8.49 22.94 1.11
N TYR A 89 -9.73 23.20 0.69
CA TYR A 89 -10.95 22.77 1.38
C TYR A 89 -11.09 21.25 1.42
N ASP A 90 -10.89 20.57 0.28
CA ASP A 90 -11.07 19.11 0.15
C ASP A 90 -10.17 18.33 1.12
N ILE A 91 -8.98 18.84 1.43
CA ILE A 91 -8.01 18.21 2.35
C ILE A 91 -8.21 18.60 3.83
N MET A 92 -9.13 19.50 4.17
CA MET A 92 -9.33 19.91 5.58
C MET A 92 -9.65 18.72 6.50
N HIS A 93 -10.37 17.70 6.00
CA HIS A 93 -10.68 16.48 6.74
C HIS A 93 -9.46 15.63 7.14
N LEU A 94 -8.29 15.84 6.50
CA LEU A 94 -7.04 15.15 6.84
C LEU A 94 -6.32 15.81 8.02
N ARG A 95 -6.49 17.13 8.23
CA ARG A 95 -5.78 17.90 9.28
C ARG A 95 -5.88 17.30 10.69
N PRO A 96 -7.01 16.72 11.14
CA PRO A 96 -7.10 16.09 12.46
C PRO A 96 -6.35 14.76 12.62
N MET A 97 -5.78 14.16 11.56
CA MET A 97 -5.26 12.78 11.58
C MET A 97 -3.86 12.63 12.19
N GLY A 98 -3.03 13.67 12.17
CA GLY A 98 -1.66 13.67 12.71
C GLY A 98 -1.43 14.82 13.69
N ASP A 99 -0.34 14.75 14.45
CA ASP A 99 0.02 15.81 15.38
C ASP A 99 0.60 17.07 14.69
N LEU A 100 0.85 18.13 15.45
CA LEU A 100 1.51 19.33 14.95
C LEU A 100 2.86 18.97 14.30
N GLY A 101 3.13 19.50 13.11
CA GLY A 101 4.33 19.20 12.32
C GLY A 101 4.36 17.83 11.62
N GLN A 102 3.45 16.91 11.95
CA GLN A 102 3.42 15.57 11.35
C GLN A 102 2.74 15.53 9.97
N LEU A 103 1.79 16.42 9.70
CA LEU A 103 1.14 16.52 8.38
C LEU A 103 1.64 17.74 7.61
N LEU A 104 2.29 17.51 6.47
CA LEU A 104 2.80 18.55 5.57
C LEU A 104 2.02 18.52 4.26
N PHE A 105 1.37 19.62 3.89
CA PHE A 105 0.56 19.71 2.67
C PHE A 105 1.34 20.47 1.59
N LEU A 106 1.56 19.85 0.42
CA LEU A 106 2.28 20.44 -0.70
C LEU A 106 1.44 20.42 -1.98
N GLU A 107 1.40 21.54 -2.70
CA GLU A 107 0.80 21.58 -4.04
C GLU A 107 1.78 21.03 -5.10
N TRP A 108 1.25 20.33 -6.10
CA TRP A 108 2.03 19.73 -7.20
C TRP A 108 1.17 19.55 -8.47
N ASP A 109 1.80 19.49 -9.64
CA ASP A 109 1.15 19.05 -10.88
C ASP A 109 1.76 17.72 -11.34
N ALA A 110 0.90 16.74 -11.63
CA ALA A 110 1.30 15.45 -12.18
C ALA A 110 1.97 15.51 -13.57
N ARG A 111 1.95 16.66 -14.25
CA ARG A 111 2.73 16.92 -15.47
C ARG A 111 4.13 17.50 -15.21
N ASP A 112 4.38 18.05 -14.03
CA ASP A 112 5.67 18.66 -13.66
C ASP A 112 6.50 17.71 -12.78
N LYS A 113 7.64 17.26 -13.33
CA LYS A 113 8.59 16.39 -12.61
C LYS A 113 9.28 17.08 -11.44
N ASP A 114 9.43 18.40 -11.47
CA ASP A 114 10.16 19.12 -10.43
C ASP A 114 9.30 19.31 -9.17
N SER A 115 7.99 19.53 -9.32
CA SER A 115 7.02 19.45 -8.22
C SER A 115 6.94 18.05 -7.59
N ILE A 116 7.15 16.98 -8.38
CA ILE A 116 7.26 15.60 -7.86
C ILE A 116 8.56 15.43 -7.06
N ARG A 117 9.69 15.94 -7.54
CA ARG A 117 10.99 15.85 -6.85
C ARG A 117 10.94 16.53 -5.48
N ARG A 118 10.47 17.78 -5.45
CA ARG A 118 10.21 18.55 -4.22
C ARG A 118 9.33 17.82 -3.21
N ALA A 119 8.42 16.96 -3.68
CA ALA A 119 7.53 16.17 -2.82
C ALA A 119 8.15 14.86 -2.30
N VAL A 120 9.30 14.39 -2.80
CA VAL A 120 9.95 13.12 -2.37
C VAL A 120 11.38 13.30 -1.81
N GLU A 121 12.02 14.46 -2.00
CA GLU A 121 13.40 14.79 -1.59
C GLU A 121 13.79 14.45 -0.15
N HIS A 122 12.84 14.32 0.78
CA HIS A 122 13.10 14.06 2.21
C HIS A 122 12.42 12.78 2.74
N SER A 123 11.86 11.95 1.85
CA SER A 123 11.01 10.82 2.23
C SER A 123 11.74 9.48 2.11
N ASN A 124 11.70 8.67 3.18
CA ASN A 124 12.17 7.28 3.09
C ASN A 124 11.13 6.36 2.42
N VAL A 125 9.85 6.77 2.39
CA VAL A 125 8.76 5.99 1.82
C VAL A 125 7.94 6.84 0.85
N VAL A 126 7.62 6.30 -0.32
CA VAL A 126 6.68 6.92 -1.26
C VAL A 126 5.56 5.94 -1.58
N ILE A 127 4.31 6.35 -1.38
CA ILE A 127 3.10 5.53 -1.56
C ILE A 127 2.26 6.15 -2.67
N ASN A 128 2.06 5.40 -3.76
CA ASN A 128 1.28 5.82 -4.92
C ASN A 128 -0.12 5.18 -4.92
N LEU A 129 -1.12 6.00 -4.61
CA LEU A 129 -2.55 5.69 -4.58
C LEU A 129 -3.33 6.44 -5.70
N ILE A 130 -2.64 6.97 -6.72
CA ILE A 130 -3.26 7.74 -7.81
C ILE A 130 -4.17 6.82 -8.65
N GLY A 131 -5.37 7.30 -8.96
CA GLY A 131 -6.27 6.63 -9.87
C GLY A 131 -7.64 7.31 -10.01
N ARG A 132 -8.36 6.93 -11.07
CA ARG A 132 -9.76 7.30 -11.32
C ARG A 132 -10.46 6.16 -12.07
N ASP A 133 -11.70 5.84 -11.72
CA ASP A 133 -12.53 4.82 -12.40
C ASP A 133 -13.07 5.26 -13.77
N TRP A 134 -12.71 6.47 -14.20
CA TRP A 134 -13.18 7.10 -15.44
C TRP A 134 -12.10 8.04 -15.96
N GLU A 135 -11.98 8.13 -17.28
CA GLU A 135 -11.09 9.09 -17.92
C GLU A 135 -11.64 10.50 -17.75
N THR A 136 -10.75 11.49 -17.70
CA THR A 136 -11.12 12.91 -17.64
C THR A 136 -10.71 13.59 -18.94
N LYS A 137 -11.33 14.72 -19.29
CA LYS A 137 -10.99 15.45 -20.53
C LYS A 137 -9.52 15.89 -20.59
N ASN A 138 -8.86 16.04 -19.44
CA ASN A 138 -7.49 16.57 -19.32
C ASN A 138 -6.44 15.48 -19.02
N PHE A 139 -6.86 14.30 -18.57
CA PHE A 139 -6.01 13.16 -18.23
C PHE A 139 -6.76 11.86 -18.54
N ASP A 140 -6.19 11.07 -19.45
CA ASP A 140 -6.69 9.75 -19.84
C ASP A 140 -6.18 8.65 -18.88
N PHE A 141 -6.52 7.38 -19.15
CA PHE A 141 -6.01 6.27 -18.34
C PHE A 141 -4.52 5.96 -18.58
N GLU A 142 -3.88 6.49 -19.61
CA GLU A 142 -2.46 6.22 -19.89
C GLU A 142 -1.56 7.18 -19.09
N ASP A 143 -1.89 8.47 -19.06
CA ASP A 143 -1.29 9.46 -18.17
C ASP A 143 -1.41 8.99 -16.71
N VAL A 144 -2.63 8.64 -16.28
CA VAL A 144 -2.95 8.30 -14.88
C VAL A 144 -2.27 7.02 -14.39
N TYR A 145 -2.15 5.99 -15.23
CA TYR A 145 -1.62 4.68 -14.81
C TYR A 145 -0.23 4.32 -15.33
N VAL A 146 0.23 4.91 -16.44
CA VAL A 146 1.56 4.63 -16.99
C VAL A 146 2.51 5.79 -16.72
N LYS A 147 2.25 6.97 -17.30
CA LYS A 147 3.21 8.09 -17.32
C LYS A 147 3.47 8.67 -15.94
N ILE A 148 2.41 8.94 -15.17
CA ILE A 148 2.53 9.52 -13.83
C ILE A 148 3.21 8.53 -12.85
N PRO A 149 2.78 7.25 -12.73
CA PRO A 149 3.49 6.29 -11.88
C PRO A 149 4.94 6.04 -12.29
N GLN A 150 5.26 6.01 -13.59
CA GLN A 150 6.63 5.90 -14.08
C GLN A 150 7.48 7.12 -13.69
N ALA A 151 6.96 8.33 -13.84
CA ALA A 151 7.67 9.55 -13.46
C ALA A 151 7.94 9.61 -11.95
N ILE A 152 6.96 9.27 -11.10
CA ILE A 152 7.16 9.22 -9.65
C ILE A 152 8.16 8.11 -9.27
N ALA A 153 8.12 6.95 -9.91
CA ALA A 153 9.09 5.87 -9.67
C ALA A 153 10.53 6.27 -10.06
N GLN A 154 10.72 6.91 -11.22
CA GLN A 154 12.01 7.47 -11.66
C GLN A 154 12.55 8.48 -10.64
N VAL A 155 11.75 9.48 -10.27
CA VAL A 155 12.17 10.55 -9.35
C VAL A 155 12.37 10.03 -7.92
N SER A 156 11.64 8.99 -7.49
CA SER A 156 11.90 8.29 -6.23
C SER A 156 13.23 7.53 -6.24
N LYS A 157 13.65 7.01 -7.40
CA LYS A 157 14.98 6.39 -7.59
C LYS A 157 16.08 7.45 -7.58
N GLU A 158 15.89 8.59 -8.25
CA GLU A 158 16.79 9.76 -8.24
C GLU A 158 17.01 10.27 -6.80
N ALA A 159 15.95 10.39 -6.00
CA ALA A 159 16.01 10.83 -4.61
C ALA A 159 16.57 9.77 -3.64
N GLY A 160 16.74 8.51 -4.07
CA GLY A 160 17.26 7.43 -3.23
C GLY A 160 16.33 7.02 -2.07
N VAL A 161 15.02 7.05 -2.33
CA VAL A 161 13.92 6.59 -1.44
C VAL A 161 14.12 5.11 -1.10
N GLU A 162 13.85 4.72 0.16
CA GLU A 162 14.09 3.36 0.64
C GLU A 162 13.01 2.36 0.21
N LYS A 163 11.72 2.79 0.20
CA LYS A 163 10.60 1.95 -0.23
C LYS A 163 9.60 2.71 -1.10
N PHE A 164 9.44 2.26 -2.36
CA PHE A 164 8.37 2.70 -3.25
C PHE A 164 7.23 1.68 -3.24
N ILE A 165 6.00 2.13 -2.95
CA ILE A 165 4.79 1.30 -2.91
C ILE A 165 3.81 1.77 -4.00
N HIS A 166 3.40 0.87 -4.89
CA HIS A 166 2.43 1.13 -5.94
C HIS A 166 1.20 0.22 -5.81
N VAL A 167 0.00 0.83 -5.82
CA VAL A 167 -1.27 0.08 -5.75
C VAL A 167 -1.84 -0.15 -7.16
N SER A 168 -1.66 -1.38 -7.64
CA SER A 168 -2.19 -1.88 -8.93
C SER A 168 -3.67 -2.32 -8.74
N HIS A 169 -4.04 -3.55 -9.14
CA HIS A 169 -5.34 -4.20 -8.90
C HIS A 169 -5.17 -5.72 -9.11
N LEU A 170 -5.98 -6.54 -8.45
CA LEU A 170 -5.94 -8.01 -8.58
C LEU A 170 -6.02 -8.47 -10.04
N ASN A 171 -7.04 -8.01 -10.75
CA ASN A 171 -7.33 -8.39 -12.14
C ASN A 171 -6.53 -7.56 -13.17
N ALA A 172 -5.43 -6.89 -12.78
CA ALA A 172 -4.59 -6.13 -13.70
C ALA A 172 -3.91 -7.07 -14.71
N ASN A 173 -4.40 -7.07 -15.95
CA ASN A 173 -3.92 -7.93 -17.02
C ASN A 173 -4.06 -7.22 -18.38
N ILE A 174 -3.01 -7.27 -19.20
CA ILE A 174 -2.95 -6.65 -20.54
C ILE A 174 -3.98 -7.25 -21.53
N LYS A 175 -4.51 -8.45 -21.26
CA LYS A 175 -5.58 -9.11 -22.04
C LYS A 175 -6.99 -8.83 -21.52
N SER A 176 -7.17 -7.98 -20.50
CA SER A 176 -8.48 -7.60 -19.96
C SER A 176 -9.30 -6.79 -20.99
N SER A 177 -10.64 -6.87 -20.93
CA SER A 177 -11.52 -6.03 -21.76
C SER A 177 -11.40 -4.55 -21.39
N SER A 178 -11.62 -4.25 -20.11
CA SER A 178 -11.51 -2.89 -19.56
C SER A 178 -10.17 -2.22 -19.88
N ARG A 179 -10.20 -0.91 -20.16
CA ARG A 179 -9.00 -0.10 -20.39
C ARG A 179 -8.26 0.16 -19.07
N TYR A 180 -8.99 0.35 -17.97
CA TYR A 180 -8.45 0.54 -16.63
C TYR A 180 -7.51 -0.60 -16.20
N LEU A 181 -7.94 -1.87 -16.30
CA LEU A 181 -7.12 -3.00 -15.87
C LEU A 181 -5.94 -3.28 -16.81
N ARG A 182 -6.08 -2.97 -18.11
CA ARG A 182 -4.97 -3.03 -19.07
C ARG A 182 -3.91 -1.98 -18.77
N ASN A 183 -4.30 -0.73 -18.58
CA ASN A 183 -3.36 0.35 -18.32
C ASN A 183 -2.71 0.22 -16.93
N LYS A 184 -3.40 -0.35 -15.93
CA LYS A 184 -2.75 -0.77 -14.67
C LYS A 184 -1.69 -1.85 -14.88
N ALA A 185 -1.91 -2.84 -15.76
CA ALA A 185 -0.88 -3.85 -16.06
C ALA A 185 0.35 -3.27 -16.79
N VAL A 186 0.15 -2.29 -17.68
CA VAL A 186 1.25 -1.56 -18.32
C VAL A 186 1.99 -0.68 -17.30
N GLY A 187 1.25 0.02 -16.43
CA GLY A 187 1.79 0.83 -15.35
C GLY A 187 2.58 0.04 -14.32
N GLU A 188 2.09 -1.14 -13.94
CA GLU A 188 2.76 -2.09 -13.05
C GLU A 188 4.13 -2.49 -13.60
N LYS A 189 4.22 -2.77 -14.91
CA LYS A 189 5.50 -3.02 -15.58
C LYS A 189 6.37 -1.76 -15.62
N ALA A 190 5.84 -0.61 -16.03
CA ALA A 190 6.61 0.64 -16.14
C ALA A 190 7.18 1.10 -14.78
N VAL A 191 6.46 0.87 -13.68
CA VAL A 191 6.95 1.05 -12.30
C VAL A 191 8.05 0.05 -11.96
N ARG A 192 7.86 -1.24 -12.27
CA ARG A 192 8.87 -2.29 -12.03
C ARG A 192 10.16 -2.07 -12.82
N ASP A 193 10.06 -1.62 -14.07
CA ASP A 193 11.19 -1.32 -14.93
C ASP A 193 11.95 -0.05 -14.46
N ALA A 194 11.26 0.92 -13.83
CA ALA A 194 11.86 2.16 -13.33
C ALA A 194 12.42 2.07 -11.89
N PHE A 195 11.80 1.26 -11.03
CA PHE A 195 12.18 1.06 -9.62
C PHE A 195 12.06 -0.44 -9.31
N PRO A 196 13.10 -1.26 -9.61
CA PRO A 196 13.02 -2.72 -9.55
C PRO A 196 12.59 -3.30 -8.20
N GLU A 197 13.01 -2.67 -7.11
CA GLU A 197 12.69 -3.05 -5.73
C GLU A 197 11.31 -2.55 -5.24
N ALA A 198 10.46 -2.04 -6.15
CA ALA A 198 9.12 -1.55 -5.84
C ALA A 198 8.24 -2.64 -5.22
N ILE A 199 7.38 -2.24 -4.30
CA ILE A 199 6.39 -3.12 -3.69
C ILE A 199 5.05 -2.89 -4.39
N ILE A 200 4.53 -3.94 -5.02
CA ILE A 200 3.33 -3.85 -5.86
C ILE A 200 2.17 -4.51 -5.14
N ILE A 201 1.19 -3.71 -4.71
CA ILE A 201 0.03 -4.21 -3.97
C ILE A 201 -1.15 -4.31 -4.92
N LYS A 202 -1.75 -5.50 -5.01
CA LYS A 202 -2.90 -5.84 -5.85
C LYS A 202 -4.12 -6.11 -4.98
N PRO A 203 -4.89 -5.07 -4.60
CA PRO A 203 -6.18 -5.27 -3.96
C PRO A 203 -7.22 -5.74 -5.00
N SER A 204 -8.21 -6.51 -4.55
CA SER A 204 -9.48 -6.69 -5.27
C SER A 204 -10.35 -5.43 -5.19
N ASP A 205 -11.65 -5.53 -5.49
CA ASP A 205 -12.61 -4.45 -5.28
C ASP A 205 -12.70 -4.07 -3.78
N ILE A 206 -12.16 -2.89 -3.43
CA ILE A 206 -12.10 -2.42 -2.03
C ILE A 206 -13.43 -1.79 -1.59
N PHE A 207 -13.93 -2.19 -0.42
CA PHE A 207 -15.15 -1.64 0.17
C PHE A 207 -14.94 -0.86 1.49
N GLY A 208 -15.85 0.07 1.77
CA GLY A 208 -15.79 0.99 2.93
C GLY A 208 -16.82 2.13 2.82
N ARG A 209 -16.87 3.04 3.80
CA ARG A 209 -17.94 4.06 3.93
C ARG A 209 -18.15 4.90 2.67
N GLU A 210 -17.06 5.38 2.08
CA GLU A 210 -17.04 6.27 0.91
C GLU A 210 -16.58 5.55 -0.36
N ASP A 211 -16.74 4.23 -0.41
CA ASP A 211 -16.34 3.43 -1.56
C ASP A 211 -17.13 3.77 -2.84
N ARG A 212 -16.64 3.23 -3.95
CA ARG A 212 -17.28 3.31 -5.28
C ARG A 212 -17.77 1.95 -5.77
N PHE A 213 -17.80 0.96 -4.88
CA PHE A 213 -18.25 -0.41 -5.12
C PHE A 213 -19.62 -0.63 -4.46
N LEU A 214 -19.70 -0.84 -3.15
CA LEU A 214 -20.96 -1.06 -2.43
C LEU A 214 -21.93 0.13 -2.51
N ASN A 215 -21.45 1.37 -2.43
CA ASN A 215 -22.32 2.54 -2.58
C ASN A 215 -22.95 2.62 -3.97
N SER A 216 -22.23 2.15 -5.00
CA SER A 216 -22.74 1.98 -6.35
C SER A 216 -23.47 0.66 -6.59
N PHE A 217 -23.73 -0.10 -5.51
CA PHE A 217 -24.72 -1.17 -5.43
C PHE A 217 -25.89 -0.77 -4.50
N ALA A 218 -25.83 0.40 -3.86
CA ALA A 218 -26.90 0.94 -3.03
C ALA A 218 -27.78 1.96 -3.78
N HIS A 219 -27.20 3.03 -4.37
CA HIS A 219 -27.99 4.18 -4.86
C HIS A 219 -29.13 3.83 -5.86
N MET A 220 -29.07 2.74 -6.63
CA MET A 220 -30.10 2.36 -7.61
C MET A 220 -31.47 2.01 -7.01
N HIS A 221 -31.60 1.89 -5.68
CA HIS A 221 -32.93 1.99 -5.05
C HIS A 221 -33.67 3.30 -5.42
N GLN A 222 -32.97 4.30 -5.98
CA GLN A 222 -33.48 5.54 -6.58
C GLN A 222 -33.93 5.40 -8.04
N PHE A 223 -33.42 4.42 -8.80
CA PHE A 223 -33.65 4.29 -10.24
C PHE A 223 -34.66 3.18 -10.61
N GLY A 224 -34.77 2.11 -9.81
CA GLY A 224 -35.85 1.10 -9.94
C GLY A 224 -35.40 -0.27 -10.45
N PRO A 225 -35.46 -0.55 -11.77
CA PRO A 225 -35.15 -1.86 -12.32
C PRO A 225 -33.64 -2.17 -12.27
N ILE A 226 -33.31 -3.46 -12.29
CA ILE A 226 -31.98 -3.94 -11.91
C ILE A 226 -31.33 -4.75 -13.05
N PRO A 227 -30.66 -4.10 -14.01
CA PRO A 227 -30.04 -4.78 -15.14
C PRO A 227 -28.69 -5.42 -14.76
N LEU A 228 -28.59 -6.74 -14.94
CA LEU A 228 -27.34 -7.51 -14.89
C LEU A 228 -27.16 -8.32 -16.19
N ALA A 229 -25.97 -8.28 -16.80
CA ALA A 229 -25.69 -9.15 -17.93
C ALA A 229 -25.62 -10.61 -17.46
N SER A 230 -26.38 -11.49 -18.12
CA SER A 230 -26.48 -12.91 -17.75
C SER A 230 -26.88 -13.16 -16.27
N LEU A 231 -27.58 -12.21 -15.64
CA LEU A 231 -27.99 -12.24 -14.21
C LEU A 231 -26.83 -12.45 -13.22
N GLY A 232 -25.59 -12.08 -13.58
CA GLY A 232 -24.43 -12.14 -12.69
C GLY A 232 -23.87 -13.54 -12.36
N TRP A 233 -24.61 -14.63 -12.61
CA TRP A 233 -24.25 -16.01 -12.23
C TRP A 233 -22.83 -16.49 -12.59
N LYS A 234 -22.23 -15.92 -13.64
CA LYS A 234 -20.91 -16.27 -14.16
C LYS A 234 -19.75 -15.52 -13.50
N THR A 235 -20.04 -14.51 -12.68
CA THR A 235 -19.03 -13.61 -12.10
C THR A 235 -18.94 -13.82 -10.59
N VAL A 236 -17.71 -13.96 -10.08
CA VAL A 236 -17.42 -14.11 -8.65
C VAL A 236 -16.40 -13.03 -8.23
N LYS A 237 -16.52 -12.54 -7.00
CA LYS A 237 -15.81 -11.37 -6.48
C LYS A 237 -15.32 -11.61 -5.05
N GLN A 238 -14.15 -11.08 -4.70
CA GLN A 238 -13.48 -11.32 -3.41
C GLN A 238 -13.18 -9.98 -2.70
N PRO A 239 -14.21 -9.18 -2.36
CA PRO A 239 -14.04 -7.78 -1.97
C PRO A 239 -13.30 -7.63 -0.63
N VAL A 240 -12.41 -6.63 -0.53
CA VAL A 240 -11.53 -6.43 0.64
C VAL A 240 -11.91 -5.16 1.41
N TYR A 241 -11.86 -5.24 2.74
CA TYR A 241 -12.13 -4.09 3.60
C TYR A 241 -11.01 -3.04 3.56
N VAL A 242 -11.35 -1.78 3.29
CA VAL A 242 -10.39 -0.66 3.11
C VAL A 242 -9.42 -0.49 4.29
N VAL A 243 -9.87 -0.73 5.51
CA VAL A 243 -9.03 -0.61 6.70
C VAL A 243 -7.91 -1.65 6.68
N ASP A 244 -8.19 -2.87 6.24
CA ASP A 244 -7.20 -3.96 6.23
C ASP A 244 -6.18 -3.78 5.10
N VAL A 245 -6.59 -3.24 3.93
CA VAL A 245 -5.66 -2.74 2.92
C VAL A 245 -4.74 -1.65 3.49
N SER A 246 -5.30 -0.68 4.22
CA SER A 246 -4.52 0.46 4.73
C SER A 246 -3.56 0.07 5.87
N LYS A 247 -3.96 -0.85 6.77
CA LYS A 247 -3.06 -1.52 7.72
C LYS A 247 -1.97 -2.30 6.97
N GLY A 248 -2.34 -3.03 5.91
CA GLY A 248 -1.44 -3.85 5.11
C GLY A 248 -0.33 -3.03 4.49
N ILE A 249 -0.68 -1.88 3.88
CA ILE A 249 0.28 -0.90 3.39
C ILE A 249 1.23 -0.44 4.51
N VAL A 250 0.72 -0.10 5.71
CA VAL A 250 1.55 0.39 6.83
C VAL A 250 2.42 -0.71 7.48
N ASN A 251 2.02 -1.97 7.41
CA ASN A 251 2.86 -3.10 7.84
C ASN A 251 3.93 -3.44 6.78
N VAL A 252 3.58 -3.42 5.49
CA VAL A 252 4.51 -3.53 4.36
C VAL A 252 5.58 -2.41 4.37
N VAL A 253 5.23 -1.21 4.82
CA VAL A 253 6.21 -0.13 5.06
C VAL A 253 7.26 -0.52 6.12
N LYS A 254 6.89 -1.28 7.15
CA LYS A 254 7.81 -1.71 8.22
C LYS A 254 8.63 -2.92 7.79
N ASP A 255 8.00 -3.93 7.20
CA ASP A 255 8.63 -5.19 6.78
C ASP A 255 9.82 -4.95 5.82
N PRO A 256 11.07 -5.29 6.20
CA PRO A 256 12.22 -5.18 5.29
C PRO A 256 12.12 -6.16 4.11
N ASP A 257 11.52 -7.33 4.33
CA ASP A 257 11.46 -8.42 3.36
C ASP A 257 10.38 -8.18 2.29
N ALA A 258 9.51 -7.17 2.46
CA ALA A 258 8.50 -6.79 1.47
C ALA A 258 9.09 -6.22 0.17
N SER A 259 10.35 -5.78 0.21
CA SER A 259 11.08 -5.15 -0.91
C SER A 259 11.03 -6.00 -2.18
N GLY A 260 10.63 -5.40 -3.31
CA GLY A 260 10.47 -6.09 -4.59
C GLY A 260 9.25 -7.02 -4.72
N LYS A 261 8.59 -7.42 -3.63
CA LYS A 261 7.47 -8.38 -3.70
C LYS A 261 6.22 -7.79 -4.35
N THR A 262 5.34 -8.69 -4.79
CA THR A 262 3.99 -8.36 -5.29
C THR A 262 2.98 -9.04 -4.36
N PHE A 263 2.15 -8.26 -3.66
CA PHE A 263 1.16 -8.76 -2.70
C PHE A 263 -0.24 -8.80 -3.33
N ALA A 264 -1.01 -9.85 -3.06
CA ALA A 264 -2.41 -9.97 -3.45
C ALA A 264 -3.31 -9.81 -2.23
N PHE A 265 -3.88 -8.62 -2.04
CA PHE A 265 -4.84 -8.39 -0.96
C PHE A 265 -6.23 -8.82 -1.45
N VAL A 266 -6.73 -9.91 -0.87
CA VAL A 266 -7.93 -10.65 -1.28
C VAL A 266 -8.79 -10.91 -0.03
N GLY A 267 -10.11 -10.85 -0.19
CA GLY A 267 -11.08 -11.05 0.89
C GLY A 267 -11.72 -12.43 0.85
N TRP A 268 -12.66 -12.67 1.76
CA TRP A 268 -13.46 -13.90 1.77
C TRP A 268 -14.29 -14.05 0.48
N VAL A 269 -14.45 -15.28 0.01
CA VAL A 269 -14.99 -15.55 -1.34
C VAL A 269 -16.51 -15.60 -1.36
N ALA A 270 -17.13 -14.46 -1.66
CA ALA A 270 -18.58 -14.33 -1.80
C ALA A 270 -19.04 -14.45 -3.26
N ARG A 271 -20.16 -15.12 -3.52
CA ARG A 271 -21.01 -14.68 -4.64
C ARG A 271 -21.69 -13.38 -4.21
N VAL A 272 -21.05 -12.26 -4.52
CA VAL A 272 -21.56 -10.90 -4.25
C VAL A 272 -22.97 -10.68 -4.85
N PHE A 273 -23.35 -11.46 -5.86
CA PHE A 273 -24.62 -11.36 -6.59
C PHE A 273 -25.68 -12.41 -6.16
N GLU A 274 -26.15 -12.34 -4.91
CA GLU A 274 -27.55 -12.66 -4.59
C GLU A 274 -28.34 -11.43 -4.08
N ILE A 275 -27.70 -10.26 -4.00
CA ILE A 275 -28.32 -8.95 -3.79
C ILE A 275 -27.97 -8.07 -4.99
N ASN A 276 -28.92 -7.27 -5.48
CA ASN A 276 -29.05 -7.02 -6.92
C ASN A 276 -28.76 -5.54 -7.34
N PRO A 277 -27.79 -5.27 -8.23
CA PRO A 277 -27.46 -3.94 -8.81
C PRO A 277 -27.48 -3.94 -10.38
N PHE A 278 -27.51 -2.87 -11.20
CA PHE A 278 -27.61 -1.41 -11.04
C PHE A 278 -27.87 -0.71 -12.40
N GLU A 279 -28.54 0.46 -12.48
CA GLU A 279 -28.30 1.57 -13.47
C GLU A 279 -29.25 2.77 -13.25
N PRO A 280 -28.89 4.04 -13.61
CA PRO A 280 -27.65 4.47 -14.26
C PRO A 280 -26.83 5.48 -13.42
N TRP A 281 -25.56 5.14 -13.15
CA TRP A 281 -24.51 6.06 -12.65
C TRP A 281 -23.11 5.53 -13.05
N ILE A 282 -23.02 4.84 -14.20
CA ILE A 282 -21.95 3.88 -14.51
C ILE A 282 -21.28 4.21 -15.86
N THR A 283 -19.95 4.08 -15.91
CA THR A 283 -19.14 4.15 -17.13
C THR A 283 -18.95 2.78 -17.76
N ARG A 284 -18.80 2.69 -19.09
CA ARG A 284 -18.56 1.43 -19.81
C ARG A 284 -17.43 0.58 -19.20
N ASP A 285 -16.29 1.20 -18.91
CA ASP A 285 -15.13 0.52 -18.31
C ASP A 285 -15.49 -0.10 -16.94
N LYS A 286 -16.30 0.60 -16.14
CA LYS A 286 -16.84 0.07 -14.89
C LYS A 286 -17.76 -1.13 -15.14
N VAL A 287 -18.68 -1.08 -16.13
CA VAL A 287 -19.50 -2.25 -16.50
C VAL A 287 -18.61 -3.46 -16.79
N GLU A 288 -17.56 -3.28 -17.59
CA GLU A 288 -16.61 -4.34 -17.93
C GLU A 288 -15.87 -4.86 -16.68
N ARG A 289 -15.41 -3.99 -15.77
CA ARG A 289 -14.80 -4.41 -14.48
C ARG A 289 -15.76 -5.16 -13.54
N MET A 290 -17.05 -4.80 -13.50
CA MET A 290 -18.03 -5.48 -12.63
C MET A 290 -18.27 -6.93 -13.07
N HIS A 291 -18.18 -7.22 -14.37
CA HIS A 291 -18.44 -8.55 -14.95
C HIS A 291 -17.19 -9.44 -15.05
N ILE A 292 -15.98 -8.90 -14.82
CA ILE A 292 -14.74 -9.68 -14.73
C ILE A 292 -14.68 -10.41 -13.38
N THR A 293 -14.51 -11.74 -13.43
CA THR A 293 -14.22 -12.60 -12.27
C THR A 293 -12.90 -12.22 -11.60
N ASP A 294 -12.88 -12.19 -10.27
CA ASP A 294 -11.63 -11.97 -9.53
C ASP A 294 -10.68 -13.18 -9.63
N MET A 295 -9.40 -12.91 -9.82
CA MET A 295 -8.38 -13.95 -10.05
C MET A 295 -7.83 -14.53 -8.74
N LYS A 296 -7.94 -15.85 -8.57
CA LYS A 296 -7.31 -16.59 -7.46
C LYS A 296 -5.81 -16.73 -7.71
N LEU A 297 -4.98 -16.02 -6.95
CA LEU A 297 -3.52 -15.95 -7.12
C LEU A 297 -2.77 -16.54 -5.89
N PRO A 298 -2.86 -17.86 -5.63
CA PRO A 298 -2.34 -18.48 -4.39
C PRO A 298 -0.80 -18.53 -4.29
N HIS A 299 -0.09 -18.01 -5.28
CA HIS A 299 1.38 -17.93 -5.31
C HIS A 299 1.90 -16.53 -4.91
N LEU A 300 1.01 -15.58 -4.59
CA LEU A 300 1.37 -14.25 -4.11
C LEU A 300 1.05 -14.14 -2.61
N PRO A 301 1.92 -13.48 -1.81
CA PRO A 301 1.64 -13.23 -0.40
C PRO A 301 0.38 -12.37 -0.19
N GLY A 302 -0.40 -12.73 0.81
CA GLY A 302 -1.71 -12.19 1.12
C GLY A 302 -1.72 -11.10 2.19
N LEU A 303 -2.87 -10.94 2.86
CA LEU A 303 -2.99 -10.11 4.06
C LEU A 303 -2.43 -10.80 5.32
N GLU A 304 -2.48 -12.13 5.36
CA GLU A 304 -2.08 -12.93 6.52
C GLU A 304 -0.56 -12.92 6.73
N ASP A 305 0.23 -13.01 5.65
CA ASP A 305 1.69 -12.82 5.67
C ASP A 305 2.11 -11.43 6.19
N VAL A 306 1.22 -10.44 6.05
CA VAL A 306 1.40 -9.05 6.51
C VAL A 306 0.86 -8.87 7.96
N GLY A 307 0.48 -9.97 8.62
CA GLY A 307 0.01 -10.02 10.00
C GLY A 307 -1.42 -9.54 10.19
N ILE A 308 -2.28 -9.63 9.17
CA ILE A 308 -3.65 -9.09 9.19
C ILE A 308 -4.66 -10.17 8.78
N GLN A 309 -5.53 -10.53 9.71
CA GLN A 309 -6.72 -11.33 9.43
C GLN A 309 -7.71 -10.51 8.60
N ALA A 310 -8.21 -11.06 7.49
CA ALA A 310 -9.14 -10.37 6.60
C ALA A 310 -10.54 -10.24 7.23
N THR A 311 -11.03 -9.01 7.39
CA THR A 311 -12.41 -8.77 7.89
C THR A 311 -13.45 -9.21 6.85
N PRO A 312 -14.42 -10.08 7.19
CA PRO A 312 -15.50 -10.47 6.28
C PRO A 312 -16.47 -9.31 5.99
N LEU A 313 -17.13 -9.38 4.83
CA LEU A 313 -18.00 -8.32 4.32
C LEU A 313 -19.21 -8.09 5.23
N GLU A 314 -19.80 -9.16 5.74
CA GLU A 314 -21.05 -9.20 6.50
C GLU A 314 -20.98 -8.30 7.75
N LEU A 315 -19.86 -8.37 8.49
CA LEU A 315 -19.61 -7.57 9.71
C LEU A 315 -19.46 -6.05 9.43
N LYS A 316 -19.31 -5.64 8.16
CA LYS A 316 -18.99 -4.27 7.76
C LYS A 316 -19.91 -3.68 6.69
N ALA A 317 -20.69 -4.49 6.00
CA ALA A 317 -21.69 -4.03 5.02
C ALA A 317 -22.70 -3.08 5.67
N ILE A 318 -23.18 -3.37 6.89
CA ILE A 318 -24.09 -2.48 7.63
C ILE A 318 -23.50 -1.08 7.89
N GLU A 319 -22.19 -1.01 8.18
CA GLU A 319 -21.46 0.23 8.51
C GLU A 319 -21.38 1.19 7.32
N VAL A 320 -21.47 0.65 6.10
CA VAL A 320 -21.55 1.39 4.82
C VAL A 320 -23.00 1.62 4.41
N LEU A 321 -23.83 0.58 4.44
CA LEU A 321 -25.15 0.54 3.80
C LEU A 321 -26.27 1.14 4.64
N ARG A 322 -26.12 1.29 5.97
CA ARG A 322 -27.16 1.86 6.86
C ARG A 322 -27.65 3.23 6.38
N ARG A 323 -26.80 4.05 5.75
CA ARG A 323 -27.18 5.37 5.20
C ARG A 323 -28.20 5.34 4.06
N HIS A 324 -28.36 4.19 3.40
CA HIS A 324 -29.28 3.97 2.28
C HIS A 324 -30.55 3.21 2.70
N ARG A 325 -30.63 2.74 3.96
CA ARG A 325 -31.86 2.13 4.49
C ARG A 325 -32.91 3.21 4.74
N THR A 326 -34.17 2.94 4.38
CA THR A 326 -35.29 3.83 4.74
C THR A 326 -35.51 3.83 6.27
N TYR A 327 -36.14 4.87 6.80
CA TYR A 327 -36.36 5.07 8.25
C TYR A 327 -36.89 3.81 8.96
N ARG A 328 -37.82 3.08 8.34
CA ARG A 328 -38.43 1.83 8.87
C ARG A 328 -37.40 0.71 9.16
N TRP A 329 -36.24 0.72 8.53
CA TRP A 329 -35.19 -0.30 8.64
C TRP A 329 -33.85 0.25 9.13
N LEU A 330 -33.76 1.57 9.37
CA LEU A 330 -32.53 2.27 9.75
C LEU A 330 -31.94 1.74 11.06
N SER A 331 -32.82 1.44 12.03
CA SER A 331 -32.50 0.87 13.35
C SER A 331 -32.61 -0.66 13.41
N ALA A 332 -32.90 -1.35 12.31
CA ALA A 332 -32.95 -2.81 12.29
C ALA A 332 -31.56 -3.41 12.48
N GLU A 333 -31.51 -4.60 13.10
CA GLU A 333 -30.29 -5.25 13.55
C GLU A 333 -29.49 -5.83 12.36
N ILE A 334 -28.38 -6.51 12.66
CA ILE A 334 -27.49 -7.11 11.64
C ILE A 334 -27.87 -8.57 11.42
N GLU A 335 -28.22 -9.23 12.52
CA GLU A 335 -28.56 -10.62 12.73
C GLU A 335 -29.81 -11.05 11.93
N ASP A 336 -30.75 -10.12 11.70
CA ASP A 336 -31.90 -10.28 10.80
C ASP A 336 -31.49 -10.59 9.34
N VAL A 337 -30.30 -10.16 8.92
CA VAL A 337 -29.83 -10.27 7.54
C VAL A 337 -29.04 -11.56 7.37
N LYS A 338 -29.64 -12.53 6.70
CA LYS A 338 -28.96 -13.79 6.33
C LYS A 338 -27.70 -13.48 5.49
N PRO A 339 -26.55 -14.12 5.78
CA PRO A 339 -25.31 -13.89 5.05
C PRO A 339 -25.43 -14.33 3.58
N ALA A 340 -24.61 -13.73 2.71
CA ALA A 340 -24.54 -14.11 1.32
C ALA A 340 -23.94 -15.51 1.14
N LYS A 341 -24.31 -16.21 0.06
CA LYS A 341 -23.71 -17.52 -0.26
C LYS A 341 -22.26 -17.34 -0.71
N THR A 342 -21.33 -17.92 0.04
CA THR A 342 -19.93 -18.07 -0.36
C THR A 342 -19.80 -19.12 -1.48
N VAL A 343 -18.74 -19.04 -2.28
CA VAL A 343 -18.42 -20.02 -3.32
C VAL A 343 -16.93 -20.19 -3.43
N ASP A 344 -16.43 -21.38 -3.10
CA ASP A 344 -15.06 -21.77 -3.40
C ASP A 344 -14.95 -22.25 -4.86
N PHE A 345 -13.96 -21.69 -5.58
CA PHE A 345 -13.63 -21.98 -6.97
C PHE A 345 -12.10 -21.91 -7.19
#